data_AF-W9WL88-F1
#
_entry.id   AF-W9WL88-F1
#
_cell.length_a   1.000
_cell.length_b   1.000
_cell.length_c   1.000
_cell.angle_alpha   90.00
_cell.angle_beta   90.00
_cell.angle_gamma   90.00
#
_symmetry.space_group_name_H-M   'P 1'
#
loop_
_entity.id
_entity.type
_entity.pdbx_description
1 polymer ?
#
loop_
_entity_poly.entity_id
_entity_poly.type
_entity_poly.pdbx_seq_one_letter_code
_entity_poly.pdbx_strand_id
1 'polypeptide(L)'
;KGVCEALEEHGVDATSIKAIIWSHWHWDHVGDPSTFGMSTALIVGPGLKSMSIPGYPTNLGAPVDSDFAGREVRALDFNGGGNVKGGNFDAIDYF
;
A
#
# COMPACT_ATOMS: atom_id res chain seq x y z
N LYS A 1 -7.56 16.09 -8.71
CA LYS A 1 -8.49 15.18 -8.02
C LYS A 1 -7.74 13.93 -7.59
N GLY A 2 -7.81 13.56 -6.31
CA GLY A 2 -7.14 12.37 -5.77
C GLY A 2 -8.06 11.15 -5.64
N VAL A 3 -7.51 9.98 -5.28
CA VAL A 3 -8.29 8.76 -5.03
C VAL A 3 -9.23 8.94 -3.84
N CYS A 4 -8.75 9.54 -2.75
CA CYS A 4 -9.54 9.81 -1.54
C CYS A 4 -10.77 10.69 -1.85
N GLU A 5 -10.57 11.80 -2.57
CA GLU A 5 -11.64 12.69 -3.04
C GLU A 5 -12.63 11.95 -3.96
N ALA A 6 -12.15 11.07 -4.85
CA ALA A 6 -13.01 10.27 -5.71
C ALA A 6 -13.92 9.30 -4.93
N LEU A 7 -13.41 8.71 -3.84
CA LEU A 7 -14.19 7.81 -2.97
C LEU A 7 -15.33 8.58 -2.29
N GLU A 8 -15.01 9.72 -1.67
CA GLU A 8 -15.98 10.55 -0.94
C GLU A 8 -17.10 11.05 -1.86
N GLU A 9 -16.75 11.52 -3.07
CA GLU A 9 -17.73 11.96 -4.07
C GLU A 9 -18.74 10.87 -4.47
N HIS A 10 -18.34 9.59 -4.38
CA HIS A 10 -19.19 8.46 -4.73
C HIS A 10 -19.78 7.77 -3.48
N GLY A 11 -19.79 8.46 -2.34
CA GLY A 11 -20.45 8.01 -1.11
C GLY A 11 -19.68 6.95 -0.33
N VAL A 12 -18.39 6.77 -0.60
CA VAL A 12 -17.49 5.92 0.19
C VAL A 12 -16.74 6.79 1.18
N ASP A 13 -17.00 6.60 2.47
CA ASP A 13 -16.26 7.28 3.54
C ASP A 13 -14.79 6.83 3.54
N ALA A 14 -13.88 7.74 3.18
CA ALA A 14 -12.46 7.44 3.12
C ALA A 14 -11.88 7.01 4.48
N THR A 15 -12.48 7.43 5.60
CA THR A 15 -12.05 7.01 6.94
C THR A 15 -12.40 5.56 7.27
N SER A 16 -13.33 4.96 6.51
CA SER A 16 -13.70 3.56 6.62
C SER A 16 -12.66 2.60 5.99
N ILE A 17 -11.79 3.12 5.12
CA ILE A 17 -10.79 2.34 4.39
C ILE A 17 -9.72 1.81 5.35
N LYS A 18 -9.68 0.48 5.51
CA LYS A 18 -8.74 -0.20 6.42
C LYS A 18 -7.39 -0.48 5.79
N ALA A 19 -7.34 -0.66 4.47
CA ALA A 19 -6.12 -0.92 3.75
C ALA A 19 -6.17 -0.38 2.32
N ILE A 20 -5.01 0.04 1.83
CA ILE A 20 -4.75 0.30 0.41
C ILE A 20 -3.66 -0.67 -0.04
N ILE A 21 -3.82 -1.26 -1.23
CA ILE A 21 -2.90 -2.26 -1.77
C ILE A 21 -2.23 -1.67 -3.01
N TRP A 22 -0.91 -1.50 -2.97
CA TRP A 22 -0.14 -1.16 -4.16
C TRP A 22 0.19 -2.43 -4.95
N SER A 23 -0.28 -2.49 -6.20
CA SER A 23 0.11 -3.56 -7.13
C SER A 23 1.60 -3.52 -7.44
N HIS A 24 2.14 -2.30 -7.57
CA HIS A 24 3.56 -1.96 -7.66
C HIS A 24 3.72 -0.47 -7.33
N TRP A 25 4.95 0.03 -7.30
CA TRP A 25 5.30 1.34 -6.74
C TRP A 25 5.65 2.40 -7.79
N HIS A 26 5.22 2.23 -9.04
CA HIS A 26 5.35 3.30 -10.03
C HIS A 26 4.45 4.49 -9.66
N TRP A 27 4.89 5.68 -10.08
CA TRP A 27 4.27 6.96 -9.70
C TRP A 27 2.78 7.07 -10.06
N ASP A 28 2.32 6.35 -11.08
CA ASP A 28 0.93 6.30 -11.54
C ASP A 28 0.03 5.35 -10.74
N HIS A 29 0.61 4.54 -9.84
CA HIS A 29 -0.10 3.56 -9.02
C HIS A 29 -0.08 3.85 -7.52
N VAL A 30 0.82 4.71 -7.04
CA VAL A 30 0.98 5.02 -5.61
C VAL A 30 -0.02 6.06 -5.09
N GLY A 31 -0.40 7.03 -5.95
CA GLY A 31 -1.27 8.14 -5.56
C GLY A 31 -0.67 8.99 -4.45
N ASP A 32 -1.49 9.39 -3.47
CA ASP A 32 -1.06 10.06 -2.25
C ASP A 32 -1.68 9.36 -1.02
N PRO A 33 -1.00 8.38 -0.42
CA PRO A 33 -1.44 7.70 0.80
C PRO A 33 -1.67 8.63 1.98
N SER A 34 -1.03 9.80 2.02
CA SER A 34 -1.17 10.75 3.14
C SER A 34 -2.60 11.31 3.25
N THR A 35 -3.36 11.24 2.16
CA THR A 35 -4.79 11.61 2.13
C THR A 35 -5.71 10.61 2.84
N PHE A 36 -5.22 9.41 3.15
CA PHE A 36 -5.92 8.43 3.97
C PHE A 36 -5.50 8.54 5.44
N GLY A 37 -6.44 8.26 6.35
CA GLY A 37 -6.19 8.27 7.79
C GLY A 37 -5.06 7.32 8.21
N MET A 38 -4.48 7.59 9.38
CA MET A 38 -3.36 6.79 9.92
C MET A 38 -3.74 5.35 10.27
N SER A 39 -5.04 5.08 10.43
CA SER A 39 -5.60 3.74 10.63
C SER A 39 -5.63 2.89 9.36
N THR A 40 -5.37 3.49 8.19
CA THR A 40 -5.30 2.79 6.90
C THR A 40 -3.91 2.20 6.70
N ALA A 41 -3.84 0.87 6.66
CA ALA A 41 -2.61 0.15 6.36
C ALA A 41 -2.24 0.26 4.88
N LEU A 42 -0.95 0.40 4.59
CA LEU A 42 -0.41 0.34 3.23
C LEU A 42 0.18 -1.06 2.99
N ILE A 43 -0.44 -1.83 2.10
CA ILE A 43 -0.01 -3.18 1.74
C ILE A 43 0.78 -3.15 0.46
N VAL A 44 1.93 -3.81 0.47
CA VAL A 44 2.91 -3.76 -0.62
C VAL A 44 3.50 -5.14 -0.89
N GLY A 45 4.08 -5.31 -2.07
CA GLY A 45 4.78 -6.55 -2.43
C GLY A 45 6.01 -6.85 -1.55
N PRO A 46 6.48 -8.11 -1.54
CA PRO A 46 7.68 -8.51 -0.83
C PRO A 46 8.90 -7.65 -1.20
N GLY A 47 9.74 -7.32 -0.22
CA GLY A 47 11.00 -6.59 -0.43
C GLY A 47 10.89 -5.07 -0.56
N LEU A 48 9.70 -4.49 -0.75
CA LEU A 48 9.57 -3.03 -0.92
C LEU A 48 10.09 -2.27 0.31
N LYS A 49 9.74 -2.70 1.52
CA LYS A 49 10.20 -2.05 2.76
C LYS A 49 11.72 -1.89 2.82
N SER A 50 12.47 -2.94 2.48
CA SER A 50 13.94 -2.90 2.49
C SER A 50 14.54 -2.04 1.38
N MET A 51 13.83 -1.88 0.26
CA MET A 51 14.30 -1.07 -0.87
C MET A 51 13.92 0.40 -0.74
N SER A 52 12.83 0.70 -0.05
CA SER A 52 12.15 2.00 -0.10
C SER A 52 12.08 2.73 1.23
N ILE A 53 12.60 2.17 2.32
CA ILE A 53 12.66 2.84 3.62
C ILE A 53 14.14 2.89 4.07
N PRO A 54 14.79 4.06 4.07
CA PRO A 54 14.22 5.39 3.82
C PRO A 54 13.86 5.63 2.34
N GLY A 55 12.82 6.44 2.12
CA GLY A 55 12.28 6.81 0.81
C GLY A 55 12.92 8.09 0.24
N TYR A 56 12.30 8.67 -0.79
CA TYR A 56 12.70 9.98 -1.30
C TYR A 56 12.45 11.07 -0.24
N PRO A 57 13.39 12.02 -0.02
CA PRO A 57 14.56 12.33 -0.86
C PRO A 57 15.85 11.58 -0.51
N THR A 58 15.87 10.73 0.52
CA THR A 58 17.09 10.02 0.94
C THR A 58 17.49 8.93 -0.06
N ASN A 59 16.50 8.21 -0.60
CA ASN A 59 16.67 7.29 -1.72
C ASN A 59 15.93 7.84 -2.95
N LEU A 60 16.68 8.34 -3.93
CA LEU A 60 16.12 8.96 -5.14
C LEU A 60 15.34 7.98 -6.04
N GLY A 61 15.57 6.67 -5.87
CA GLY A 61 14.87 5.63 -6.62
C GLY A 61 13.67 5.03 -5.88
N ALA A 62 13.31 5.58 -4.70
CA ALA A 62 12.21 5.08 -3.88
C ALA A 62 10.98 6.00 -3.93
N PRO A 63 9.80 5.48 -3.55
CA PRO A 63 8.63 6.30 -3.22
C PRO A 63 8.94 7.34 -2.13
N VAL A 64 8.06 8.32 -1.97
CA VAL A 64 8.30 9.44 -1.04
C VAL A 64 8.12 8.99 0.41
N ASP A 65 8.91 9.54 1.33
CA ASP A 65 8.85 9.16 2.75
C ASP A 65 7.45 9.35 3.36
N SER A 66 6.68 10.34 2.88
CA SER A 66 5.30 10.60 3.31
C SER A 66 4.33 9.46 2.99
N ASP A 67 4.64 8.61 2.03
CA ASP A 67 3.81 7.44 1.71
C ASP A 67 3.79 6.43 2.86
N PHE A 68 4.88 6.37 3.63
CA PHE A 68 5.09 5.39 4.70
C PHE A 68 4.94 5.99 6.09
N ALA A 69 5.15 7.30 6.23
CA ALA A 69 5.29 7.97 7.52
C ALA A 69 4.08 7.73 8.44
N GLY A 70 4.35 7.18 9.64
CA GLY A 70 3.40 7.04 10.74
C GLY A 70 2.29 6.01 10.56
N ARG A 71 2.18 5.34 9.39
CA ARG A 71 1.15 4.30 9.14
C ARG A 71 1.75 2.90 9.19
N GLU A 72 0.89 1.89 9.34
CA GLU A 72 1.31 0.51 9.16
C GLU A 72 1.62 0.27 7.67
N VAL A 73 2.88 -0.01 7.35
CA VAL A 73 3.24 -0.59 6.05
C VAL A 73 3.33 -2.10 6.26
N ARG A 74 2.67 -2.90 5.43
CA ARG A 74 2.68 -4.38 5.50
C ARG A 74 3.19 -4.95 4.18
N ALA A 75 4.37 -5.58 4.21
CA ALA A 75 4.86 -6.33 3.07
C ALA A 75 4.25 -7.74 3.09
N LEU A 76 3.71 -8.20 1.97
CA LEU A 76 3.17 -9.55 1.86
C LEU A 76 4.29 -10.58 2.00
N ASP A 77 3.97 -11.72 2.62
CA ASP A 77 4.87 -12.87 2.75
C ASP A 77 4.19 -14.14 2.21
N PHE A 78 4.64 -14.59 1.04
CA PHE A 78 4.13 -15.79 0.38
C PHE A 78 4.81 -17.08 0.87
N ASN A 79 5.74 -17.01 1.82
CA ASN A 79 6.35 -18.19 2.43
C ASN A 79 5.73 -18.57 3.78
N GLY A 80 4.81 -17.74 4.30
CA GLY A 80 4.08 -17.99 5.54
C GLY A 80 3.09 -19.16 5.47
N GLY A 81 2.63 -19.61 6.64
CA GLY A 81 1.53 -20.58 6.73
C GLY A 81 0.19 -19.92 6.37
N GLY A 82 -0.68 -20.64 5.66
CA GLY A 82 -2.02 -20.17 5.27
C GLY A 82 -2.14 -19.61 3.85
N ASN A 83 -1.08 -19.67 3.05
CA ASN A 83 -1.11 -19.21 1.66
C ASN A 83 -1.90 -20.18 0.77
N VAL A 84 -2.61 -19.60 -0.19
CA VAL A 84 -3.43 -20.31 -1.17
C VAL A 84 -2.82 -20.17 -2.57
N LYS A 85 -3.41 -20.86 -3.55
CA LYS A 85 -3.00 -20.76 -4.96
C LYS A 85 -4.16 -20.26 -5.81
N GLY A 86 -3.88 -19.23 -6.61
CA GLY A 86 -4.74 -18.79 -7.72
C GLY A 86 -4.16 -19.32 -9.03
N GLY A 87 -4.57 -20.52 -9.46
CA GLY A 87 -3.89 -21.22 -10.55
C GLY A 87 -2.42 -21.50 -10.19
N ASN A 88 -1.47 -21.00 -10.99
CA ASN A 88 -0.04 -21.18 -10.75
C ASN A 88 0.59 -20.10 -9.85
N PHE A 89 -0.19 -19.12 -9.39
CA PHE A 89 0.32 -17.99 -8.61
C PHE A 89 0.11 -18.21 -7.11
N ASP A 90 1.11 -17.82 -6.32
CA ASP A 90 0.94 -17.65 -4.88
C ASP A 90 -0.09 -16.56 -4.58
N ALA A 91 -0.96 -16.84 -3.63
CA ALA A 91 -2.01 -15.93 -3.22
C ALA A 91 -2.20 -15.98 -1.70
N ILE A 92 -2.70 -14.87 -1.17
CA ILE A 92 -3.06 -14.72 0.25
C ILE A 92 -4.54 -14.39 0.26
N ASP A 93 -5.32 -15.13 1.05
CA ASP A 93 -6.69 -14.75 1.36
C ASP A 93 -6.64 -13.63 2.41
N TYR A 94 -7.16 -12.46 2.04
CA TYR A 94 -7.07 -11.22 2.82
C TYR A 94 -8.46 -10.85 3.36
N PHE A 95 -9.11 -11.75 4.11
CA PHE A 95 -10.41 -11.53 4.78
C PHE A 95 -10.54 -12.29 6.10
#